data_AF-A0A955Y388-F1
#
_entry.id   AF-A0A955Y388-F1
#
_cell.length_a   1.000
_cell.length_b   1.000
_cell.length_c   1.000
_cell.angle_alpha   90.00
_cell.angle_beta   90.00
_cell.angle_gamma   90.00
#
_symmetry.space_group_name_H-M   'P 1'
#
loop_
_entity.id
_entity.type
_entity.pdbx_description
1 polymer ?
#
loop_
_entity_poly.entity_id
_entity_poly.type
_entity_poly.pdbx_seq_one_letter_code
_entity_poly.pdbx_strand_id
1 'polypeptide(L)'
;EARPFVVLYRVPEPRPGLDTSVQAERMLVRYPDHPHNAEALVVDRRGELYIVSKEKHAPSTLFALGPFQAGEVTARAVASRAFEGGGRGGEKVTGGDISPDGRWLALRTYPWIWLFPVQAELPGALLGDPCVIVPPVEEQGESIGFTANGLVIVSEGRGSPLQELQLQ
;
A
#
# COMPACT_ATOMS: atom_id res chain seq x y z
N GLU A 1 21.13 -4.52 -9.48
CA GLU A 1 21.58 -4.72 -8.09
C GLU A 1 20.35 -5.05 -7.25
N ALA A 2 20.31 -6.21 -6.60
CA ALA A 2 19.18 -6.60 -5.76
C ALA A 2 19.47 -6.16 -4.32
N ARG A 3 18.58 -5.34 -3.76
CA ARG A 3 18.73 -4.85 -2.37
C ARG A 3 18.37 -5.98 -1.41
N PRO A 4 19.21 -6.33 -0.42
CA PRO A 4 18.90 -7.40 0.52
C PRO A 4 17.77 -7.05 1.50
N PHE A 5 17.40 -5.77 1.58
CA PHE A 5 16.36 -5.24 2.46
C PHE A 5 15.54 -4.14 1.78
N VAL A 6 14.29 -4.03 2.21
CA VAL A 6 13.51 -2.78 2.18
C VAL A 6 13.73 -2.06 3.52
N VAL A 7 13.86 -0.74 3.51
CA VAL A 7 14.04 0.05 4.72
C VAL A 7 12.77 0.84 4.99
N LEU A 8 12.12 0.56 6.13
CA LEU A 8 10.98 1.31 6.61
C LEU A 8 11.46 2.31 7.65
N TYR A 9 11.17 3.59 7.40
CA TYR A 9 11.50 4.69 8.30
C TYR A 9 10.27 5.07 9.11
N ARG A 10 10.44 5.21 10.43
CA ARG A 10 9.46 5.86 11.30
C ARG A 10 10.03 7.19 11.75
N VAL A 11 9.29 8.26 11.47
CA VAL A 11 9.66 9.62 11.85
C VAL A 11 8.60 10.20 12.77
N PRO A 12 8.97 10.99 13.79
CA PRO A 12 8.01 11.84 14.48
C PRO A 12 7.38 12.82 13.48
N GLU A 13 6.06 12.91 13.49
CA GLU A 13 5.32 13.85 12.62
C GLU A 13 5.79 15.29 12.91
N PRO A 14 6.38 16.00 11.93
CA PRO A 14 6.82 17.37 12.13
C PRO A 14 5.60 18.29 12.25
N ARG A 15 5.76 19.41 12.97
CA ARG A 15 4.71 20.44 12.96
C ARG A 15 4.66 21.07 11.56
N PRO A 16 3.48 21.22 10.94
CA PRO A 16 3.35 21.85 9.62
C PRO A 16 4.00 23.24 9.58
N GLY A 17 4.67 23.55 8.47
CA GLY A 17 5.28 24.86 8.22
C GLY A 17 6.66 25.08 8.89
N LEU A 18 7.19 24.09 9.60
CA LEU A 18 8.57 24.12 10.10
C LEU A 18 9.50 23.32 9.18
N ASP A 19 10.59 23.96 8.77
CA ASP A 19 11.74 23.26 8.17
C ASP A 19 12.60 22.69 9.30
N THR A 20 12.36 21.42 9.64
CA THR A 20 13.05 20.75 10.75
C THR A 20 13.52 19.37 10.33
N SER A 21 14.71 18.98 10.78
CA SER A 21 15.21 17.63 10.65
C SER A 21 14.84 16.82 11.89
N VAL A 22 14.24 15.65 11.68
CA VAL A 22 13.90 14.70 12.74
C VAL A 22 14.79 13.46 12.66
N GLN A 23 15.06 12.84 13.80
CA GLN A 23 15.74 11.54 13.83
C GLN A 23 14.75 10.45 13.43
N ALA A 24 15.11 9.67 12.40
CA ALA A 24 14.31 8.56 11.91
C ALA A 24 14.78 7.24 12.54
N GLU A 25 13.82 6.44 13.02
CA GLU A 25 14.06 5.05 13.36
C GLU A 25 13.96 4.18 12.10
N ARG A 26 14.69 3.07 12.06
CA ARG A 26 14.79 2.22 10.86
C ARG A 26 14.46 0.77 11.18
N MET A 27 13.58 0.19 10.38
CA MET A 27 13.28 -1.24 10.33
C MET A 27 13.79 -1.77 8.99
N LEU A 28 14.72 -2.72 9.04
CA LEU A 28 15.31 -3.39 7.88
C LEU A 28 14.49 -4.66 7.61
N VAL A 29 13.65 -4.60 6.58
CA VAL A 29 12.73 -5.68 6.23
C VAL A 29 13.38 -6.60 5.21
N ARG A 30 13.59 -7.85 5.58
CA ARG A 30 14.00 -8.94 4.69
C ARG A 30 12.78 -9.73 4.24
N TYR A 31 12.65 -9.95 2.94
CA TYR A 31 11.67 -10.90 2.42
C TYR A 31 12.13 -12.34 2.62
N PRO A 32 11.21 -13.29 2.88
CA PRO A 32 11.56 -14.67 3.23
C PRO A 32 12.17 -15.47 2.07
N ASP A 33 11.96 -15.03 0.83
CA ASP A 33 12.33 -15.71 -0.41
C ASP A 33 13.34 -14.89 -1.23
N HIS A 34 12.91 -13.80 -1.85
CA HIS A 34 13.76 -12.94 -2.67
C HIS A 34 13.38 -11.46 -2.52
N PRO A 35 14.22 -10.51 -2.97
CA PRO A 35 13.83 -9.11 -2.94
C PRO A 35 12.58 -8.84 -3.80
N HIS A 36 11.57 -8.18 -3.21
CA HIS A 36 10.37 -7.68 -3.89
C HIS A 36 10.35 -6.15 -3.90
N ASN A 37 9.64 -5.58 -4.88
CA ASN A 37 9.36 -4.14 -4.88
C ASN A 37 8.24 -3.82 -3.89
N ALA A 38 8.44 -2.82 -3.01
CA ALA A 38 7.55 -2.42 -1.93
C ALA A 38 6.91 -1.06 -2.24
N GLU A 39 5.74 -1.05 -2.87
CA GLU A 39 5.11 0.20 -3.32
C GLU A 39 3.79 0.50 -2.59
N ALA A 40 3.31 -0.44 -1.78
CA ALA A 40 2.22 -0.19 -0.84
C ALA A 40 2.60 -0.67 0.57
N LEU A 41 2.51 0.24 1.53
CA LEU A 41 2.65 -0.01 2.97
C LEU A 41 1.33 0.35 3.63
N VAL A 42 0.77 -0.56 4.42
CA VAL A 42 -0.44 -0.30 5.21
C VAL A 42 -0.21 -0.68 6.66
N VAL A 43 -0.93 -0.01 7.57
CA VAL A 43 -0.87 -0.27 9.01
C VAL A 43 -2.27 -0.55 9.51
N ASP A 44 -2.50 -1.72 10.10
CA ASP A 44 -3.81 -2.05 10.64
C ASP A 44 -4.09 -1.34 11.98
N ARG A 45 -5.33 -1.43 12.47
CA ARG A 45 -5.77 -0.79 13.72
C ARG A 45 -5.06 -1.33 14.97
N ARG A 46 -4.41 -2.49 14.88
CA ARG A 46 -3.62 -3.11 15.95
C ARG A 46 -2.15 -2.67 15.89
N GLY A 47 -1.77 -1.90 14.88
CA GLY A 47 -0.40 -1.44 14.65
C GLY A 47 0.48 -2.45 13.91
N GLU A 48 -0.10 -3.51 13.33
CA GLU A 48 0.62 -4.46 12.49
C GLU A 48 0.89 -3.82 11.12
N LEU A 49 2.16 -3.86 10.69
CA LEU A 49 2.60 -3.33 9.41
C LEU A 49 2.53 -4.41 8.33
N TYR A 50 2.10 -4.01 7.13
CA TYR A 50 2.09 -4.89 5.96
C TYR A 50 2.62 -4.20 4.72
N ILE A 51 3.38 -4.94 3.91
CA ILE A 51 3.75 -4.52 2.56
C ILE A 51 2.95 -5.36 1.55
N VAL A 52 2.45 -4.73 0.50
CA VAL A 52 1.95 -5.44 -0.70
C VAL A 52 2.98 -5.29 -1.81
N SER A 53 3.47 -6.42 -2.33
CA SER A 53 4.52 -6.39 -3.36
C SER A 53 3.99 -5.93 -4.71
N LYS A 54 4.82 -5.18 -5.44
CA LYS A 54 4.55 -4.75 -6.82
C LYS A 54 5.10 -5.77 -7.81
N GLU A 55 4.23 -6.62 -8.32
CA GLU A 55 4.61 -7.70 -9.22
C GLU A 55 4.11 -7.50 -10.65
N LYS A 56 4.95 -7.91 -11.61
CA LYS A 56 4.59 -7.98 -13.04
C LYS A 56 4.45 -9.45 -13.40
N HIS A 57 3.29 -9.84 -13.93
CA HIS A 57 3.01 -11.24 -14.32
C HIS A 57 3.03 -12.28 -13.18
N ALA A 58 2.97 -11.84 -11.92
CA ALA A 58 2.81 -12.71 -10.76
C ALA A 58 1.79 -12.10 -9.79
N PRO A 59 1.15 -12.92 -8.93
CA PRO A 59 0.32 -12.40 -7.85
C PRO A 59 1.10 -11.46 -6.93
N SER A 60 0.51 -10.34 -6.56
CA SER A 60 1.04 -9.48 -5.50
C SER A 60 0.88 -10.18 -4.15
N THR A 61 1.90 -10.12 -3.30
CA THR A 61 1.91 -10.80 -2.00
C THR A 61 1.81 -9.78 -0.88
N LEU A 62 0.93 -10.06 0.09
CA LEU A 62 0.82 -9.37 1.36
C LEU A 62 1.83 -9.98 2.33
N PHE A 63 2.75 -9.15 2.77
CA PHE A 63 3.82 -9.48 3.70
C PHE A 63 3.55 -8.82 5.05
N ALA A 64 3.28 -9.61 6.08
CA ALA A 64 3.14 -9.13 7.46
C ALA A 64 4.52 -8.93 8.09
N LEU A 65 4.72 -7.80 8.79
CA LEU A 65 6.01 -7.42 9.36
C LEU A 65 6.05 -7.44 10.89
N GLY A 66 4.91 -7.56 11.57
CA GLY A 66 4.81 -7.25 12.99
C GLY A 66 4.49 -5.78 13.26
N PRO A 67 4.38 -5.38 14.54
CA PRO A 67 4.49 -3.98 14.93
C PRO A 67 5.87 -3.44 14.57
N PHE A 68 6.00 -2.12 14.44
CA PHE A 68 7.30 -1.51 14.17
C PHE A 68 8.34 -1.91 15.23
N GLN A 69 9.46 -2.46 14.77
CA GLN A 69 10.62 -2.80 15.57
C GLN A 69 11.88 -2.28 14.86
N ALA A 70 12.68 -1.46 15.54
CA ALA A 70 13.95 -1.02 14.99
C ALA A 70 14.92 -2.22 14.82
N GLY A 71 15.69 -2.22 13.74
CA GLY A 71 16.61 -3.32 13.40
C GLY A 71 16.07 -4.25 12.31
N GLU A 72 16.64 -5.45 12.20
CA GLU A 72 16.28 -6.43 11.17
C GLU A 72 15.04 -7.23 11.55
N VAL A 73 14.12 -7.36 10.61
CA VAL A 73 12.95 -8.24 10.68
C VAL A 73 12.84 -9.07 9.41
N THR A 74 12.29 -10.27 9.53
CA THR A 74 11.91 -11.09 8.38
C THR A 74 10.41 -11.01 8.20
N ALA A 75 9.98 -10.56 7.03
CA ALA A 75 8.58 -10.50 6.65
C ALA A 75 7.98 -11.91 6.50
N ARG A 76 6.67 -12.04 6.70
CA ARG A 76 5.93 -13.29 6.48
C ARG A 76 4.94 -13.10 5.34
N ALA A 77 5.05 -13.91 4.29
CA ALA A 77 4.01 -13.99 3.27
C ALA A 77 2.72 -14.56 3.89
N VAL A 78 1.63 -13.81 3.86
CA VAL A 78 0.36 -14.18 4.54
C VAL A 78 -0.82 -14.33 3.60
N ALA A 79 -0.79 -13.69 2.43
CA ALA A 79 -1.78 -13.87 1.37
C ALA A 79 -1.17 -13.40 0.04
N SER A 80 -1.67 -13.93 -1.08
CA SER A 80 -1.30 -13.45 -2.41
C SER A 80 -2.53 -13.35 -3.30
N ARG A 81 -2.56 -12.33 -4.16
CA ARG A 81 -3.68 -12.06 -5.06
C ARG A 81 -3.18 -11.64 -6.42
N ALA A 82 -3.75 -12.24 -7.45
CA ALA A 82 -3.61 -11.75 -8.81
C ALA A 82 -4.63 -10.61 -9.03
N PHE A 83 -4.17 -9.50 -9.56
CA PHE A 83 -5.02 -8.42 -10.02
C PHE A 83 -5.16 -8.53 -11.54
N GLU A 84 -6.35 -8.24 -12.04
CA GLU A 84 -6.48 -7.98 -13.46
C GLU A 84 -5.79 -6.63 -13.77
N GLY A 85 -5.35 -6.40 -15.00
CA GLY A 85 -4.53 -5.23 -15.32
C GLY A 85 -4.84 -4.56 -16.65
N GLY A 86 -5.82 -5.05 -17.41
CA GLY A 86 -6.13 -4.53 -18.76
C GLY A 86 -4.98 -4.66 -19.78
N GLY A 87 -3.89 -5.36 -19.44
CA GLY A 87 -2.69 -5.51 -20.25
C GLY A 87 -1.53 -4.58 -19.85
N ARG A 88 -0.37 -4.74 -20.50
CA ARG A 88 0.84 -3.90 -20.35
C ARG A 88 1.37 -3.75 -18.91
N GLY A 89 1.03 -4.65 -17.99
CA GLY A 89 1.50 -4.59 -16.62
C GLY A 89 0.63 -3.74 -15.70
N GLY A 90 -0.63 -3.47 -16.05
CA GLY A 90 -1.57 -2.72 -15.21
C GLY A 90 -1.92 -3.41 -13.89
N GLU A 91 -1.62 -4.70 -13.74
CA GLU A 91 -1.88 -5.48 -12.52
C GLU A 91 -1.00 -5.08 -11.33
N LYS A 92 -0.02 -4.21 -11.54
CA LYS A 92 0.93 -3.78 -10.51
C LYS A 92 0.25 -2.92 -9.46
N VAL A 93 0.39 -3.32 -8.19
CA VAL A 93 0.03 -2.49 -7.04
C VAL A 93 1.02 -1.33 -6.92
N THR A 94 0.50 -0.12 -6.75
CA THR A 94 1.28 1.14 -6.68
C THR A 94 1.01 1.95 -5.41
N GLY A 95 -0.04 1.61 -4.67
CA GLY A 95 -0.36 2.24 -3.41
C GLY A 95 -1.43 1.47 -2.65
N GLY A 96 -1.61 1.81 -1.39
CA GLY A 96 -2.66 1.21 -0.57
C GLY A 96 -2.88 1.99 0.72
N ASP A 97 -4.08 1.86 1.26
CA ASP A 97 -4.45 2.47 2.54
C ASP A 97 -5.57 1.65 3.22
N ILE A 98 -5.76 1.87 4.51
CA ILE A 98 -6.84 1.27 5.30
C ILE A 98 -7.74 2.38 5.81
N SER A 99 -9.05 2.20 5.70
CA SER A 99 -10.01 3.21 6.13
C SER A 99 -9.81 3.56 7.62
N PRO A 100 -10.12 4.80 8.05
CA PRO A 100 -9.91 5.21 9.43
C PRO A 100 -10.64 4.34 10.45
N ASP A 101 -11.70 3.64 10.07
CA ASP A 101 -12.41 2.68 10.92
C ASP A 101 -11.84 1.25 10.89
N GLY A 102 -10.96 0.93 9.94
CA GLY A 102 -10.35 -0.38 9.72
C GLY A 102 -11.19 -1.36 8.92
N ARG A 103 -12.34 -0.92 8.36
CA ARG A 103 -13.29 -1.81 7.66
C ARG A 103 -13.00 -2.00 6.18
N TRP A 104 -12.12 -1.20 5.60
CA TRP A 104 -11.79 -1.27 4.17
C TRP A 104 -10.28 -1.23 3.95
N LEU A 105 -9.79 -2.13 3.13
CA LEU A 105 -8.47 -2.03 2.51
C LEU A 105 -8.66 -1.52 1.08
N ALA A 106 -8.02 -0.41 0.76
CA ALA A 106 -7.91 0.08 -0.61
C ALA A 106 -6.53 -0.27 -1.17
N LEU A 107 -6.50 -0.87 -2.36
CA LEU A 107 -5.27 -1.05 -3.12
C LEU A 107 -5.40 -0.35 -4.47
N ARG A 108 -4.40 0.45 -4.81
CA ARG A 108 -4.26 1.07 -6.11
C ARG A 108 -3.44 0.17 -7.01
N THR A 109 -3.98 -0.12 -8.18
CA THR A 109 -3.22 -0.60 -9.34
C THR A 109 -3.22 0.49 -10.39
N TYR A 110 -2.39 0.40 -11.43
CA TYR A 110 -2.32 1.44 -12.45
C TYR A 110 -3.71 1.86 -13.00
N PRO A 111 -4.56 0.91 -13.46
CA PRO A 111 -5.84 1.28 -14.05
C PRO A 111 -6.98 1.40 -13.03
N TRP A 112 -6.90 0.75 -11.87
CA TRP A 112 -8.08 0.57 -11.00
C TRP A 112 -7.77 0.70 -9.51
N ILE A 113 -8.85 0.93 -8.76
CA ILE A 113 -8.88 0.91 -7.31
C ILE A 113 -9.66 -0.33 -6.86
N TRP A 114 -9.09 -1.09 -5.93
CA TRP A 114 -9.67 -2.31 -5.37
C TRP A 114 -10.00 -2.07 -3.91
N LEU A 115 -11.28 -2.17 -3.55
CA LEU A 115 -11.76 -2.03 -2.17
C LEU A 115 -12.16 -3.38 -1.60
N PHE A 116 -11.49 -3.80 -0.54
CA PHE A 116 -11.73 -5.06 0.15
C PHE A 116 -12.40 -4.81 1.49
N PRO A 117 -13.55 -5.45 1.78
CA PRO A 117 -14.14 -5.41 3.11
C PRO A 117 -13.26 -6.21 4.09
N VAL A 118 -12.86 -5.57 5.18
CA VAL A 118 -12.07 -6.19 6.26
C VAL A 118 -13.02 -6.61 7.37
N GLN A 119 -13.25 -7.92 7.48
CA GLN A 119 -14.13 -8.48 8.53
C GLN A 119 -13.36 -8.83 9.81
N ALA A 120 -12.15 -9.39 9.67
CA ALA A 120 -11.34 -9.85 10.80
C ALA A 120 -9.86 -9.49 10.62
N GLU A 121 -9.26 -9.91 9.51
CA GLU A 121 -7.84 -9.71 9.22
C GLU A 121 -7.61 -9.41 7.75
N LEU A 122 -6.55 -8.63 7.46
CA LEU A 122 -6.17 -8.24 6.10
C LEU A 122 -5.88 -9.42 5.15
N PRO A 123 -5.23 -10.53 5.57
CA PRO A 123 -5.05 -11.68 4.69
C PRO A 123 -6.39 -12.24 4.19
N GLY A 124 -7.37 -12.37 5.08
CA GLY A 124 -8.72 -12.81 4.72
C GLY A 124 -9.43 -11.80 3.81
N ALA A 125 -9.29 -10.50 4.09
CA ALA A 125 -9.87 -9.45 3.27
C ALA A 125 -9.32 -9.47 1.83
N LEU A 126 -8.00 -9.60 1.66
CA LEU A 126 -7.34 -9.62 0.36
C LEU A 126 -7.77 -10.83 -0.50
N LEU A 127 -8.06 -11.96 0.13
CA LEU A 127 -8.54 -13.16 -0.57
C LEU A 127 -10.05 -13.11 -0.89
N GLY A 128 -10.78 -12.17 -0.31
CA GLY A 128 -12.21 -11.99 -0.55
C GLY A 128 -12.53 -11.25 -1.85
N ASP A 129 -13.84 -11.00 -2.04
CA ASP A 129 -14.37 -10.27 -3.18
C ASP A 129 -14.22 -8.76 -3.00
N PRO A 130 -13.60 -8.05 -3.96
CA PRO A 130 -13.44 -6.61 -3.91
C PRO A 130 -14.62 -5.90 -4.59
N CYS A 131 -14.84 -4.64 -4.21
CA CYS A 131 -15.45 -3.67 -5.10
C CYS A 131 -14.34 -3.05 -5.97
N VAL A 132 -14.55 -2.99 -7.29
CA VAL A 132 -13.58 -2.40 -8.23
C VAL A 132 -14.11 -1.05 -8.71
N ILE A 133 -13.30 -0.01 -8.53
CA ILE A 133 -13.62 1.34 -8.98
C ILE A 133 -12.72 1.69 -10.16
N VAL A 134 -13.35 2.20 -11.22
CA VAL A 134 -12.64 2.83 -12.34
C VAL A 134 -12.39 4.30 -11.97
N PRO A 135 -11.13 4.70 -11.76
CA PRO A 135 -10.78 6.08 -11.47
C PRO A 135 -10.97 6.96 -12.73
N PRO A 136 -10.99 8.30 -12.58
CA PRO A 136 -10.82 9.21 -13.69
C PRO A 136 -9.57 8.87 -14.52
N VAL A 137 -9.54 9.30 -15.78
CA VAL A 137 -8.40 9.03 -16.67
C VAL A 137 -7.14 9.68 -16.11
N GLU A 138 -6.13 8.85 -15.88
CA GLU A 138 -4.81 9.23 -15.37
C GLU A 138 -3.74 8.67 -16.31
N GLU A 139 -2.57 9.30 -16.37
CA GLU A 139 -1.43 8.73 -17.11
C GLU A 139 -0.93 7.45 -16.43
N GLN A 140 -0.75 7.50 -15.11
CA GLN A 140 -0.29 6.37 -14.30
C GLN A 140 -0.71 6.56 -12.84
N GLY A 141 -1.70 5.79 -12.36
CA GLY A 141 -2.15 5.91 -10.97
C GLY A 141 -1.14 5.35 -9.96
N GLU A 142 -0.73 6.17 -9.01
CA GLU A 142 0.31 5.81 -8.02
C GLU A 142 -0.28 5.71 -6.61
N SER A 143 -0.68 6.85 -6.05
CA SER A 143 -1.02 6.95 -4.63
C SER A 143 -2.53 6.94 -4.39
N ILE A 144 -2.92 6.40 -3.25
CA ILE A 144 -4.30 6.39 -2.74
C ILE A 144 -4.29 6.60 -1.23
N GLY A 145 -5.29 7.31 -0.71
CA GLY A 145 -5.53 7.44 0.72
C GLY A 145 -7.01 7.62 1.01
N PHE A 146 -7.47 7.12 2.15
CA PHE A 146 -8.82 7.38 2.63
C PHE A 146 -8.92 8.79 3.21
N THR A 147 -10.05 9.43 2.95
CA THR A 147 -10.51 10.63 3.65
C THR A 147 -11.69 10.27 4.54
N ALA A 148 -12.26 11.26 5.25
CA ALA A 148 -13.47 11.03 6.05
C ALA A 148 -14.67 10.58 5.21
N ASN A 149 -14.72 10.95 3.91
CA ASN A 149 -15.90 10.77 3.06
C ASN A 149 -15.62 9.97 1.78
N GLY A 150 -14.39 9.50 1.57
CA GLY A 150 -14.05 8.77 0.37
C GLY A 150 -12.56 8.51 0.22
N LEU A 151 -12.05 8.71 -0.99
CA LEU A 151 -10.66 8.49 -1.34
C LEU A 151 -10.05 9.77 -1.93
N VAL A 152 -8.75 9.94 -1.72
CA VAL A 152 -7.91 10.84 -2.49
C VAL A 152 -6.92 10.01 -3.29
N ILE A 153 -6.72 10.34 -4.57
CA ILE A 153 -5.77 9.67 -5.46
C ILE A 153 -4.87 10.68 -6.16
N VAL A 154 -3.68 10.22 -6.57
CA VAL A 154 -2.70 11.00 -7.33
C VAL A 154 -2.05 10.15 -8.40
N SER A 155 -1.94 10.72 -9.61
CA SER A 155 -1.17 10.17 -10.73
C SER A 155 0.32 10.52 -10.62
N GLU A 156 1.19 9.68 -11.18
CA GLU A 156 2.59 10.04 -11.43
C GLU A 156 2.67 11.36 -12.21
N GLY A 157 3.71 12.16 -11.94
CA GLY A 157 3.97 13.40 -12.67
C GLY A 157 4.07 14.65 -11.78
N ARG A 158 4.81 15.65 -12.27
CA ARG A 158 4.96 16.92 -11.56
C ARG A 158 3.70 17.77 -11.76
N GLY A 159 3.09 18.18 -10.66
CA GLY A 159 1.87 19.01 -10.68
C GLY A 159 0.59 18.22 -10.93
N SER A 160 0.64 16.88 -10.83
CA SER A 160 -0.55 16.03 -10.87
C SER A 160 -1.54 16.47 -9.79
N PRO A 161 -2.83 16.69 -10.13
CA PRO A 161 -3.81 17.12 -9.15
C PRO A 161 -4.12 16.00 -8.15
N LEU A 162 -4.42 16.40 -6.92
CA LEU A 162 -5.14 15.55 -5.97
C LEU A 162 -6.59 15.43 -6.45
N GLN A 163 -7.05 14.21 -6.65
CA GLN A 163 -8.43 13.95 -7.07
C GLN A 163 -9.18 13.27 -5.93
N GLU A 164 -10.34 13.82 -5.57
CA GLU A 164 -11.23 13.23 -4.58
C GLU A 164 -12.29 12.36 -5.25
N LEU A 165 -12.48 11.16 -4.73
CA LEU A 165 -13.54 10.25 -5.10
C LEU A 165 -14.47 10.07 -3.90
N GLN A 166 -15.72 10.47 -4.04
CA GLN A 166 -16.74 10.24 -3.01
C GLN A 166 -17.17 8.78 -3.10
N LEU A 167 -17.15 8.08 -1.96
CA LEU A 167 -17.70 6.74 -1.85
C LEU A 167 -19.16 6.89 -1.40
N GLN A 168 -20.10 6.41 -2.21
CA GLN A 168 -21.54 6.42 -1.89
C GLN A 168 -21.98 5.13 -1.20
#